data_AF-A0A6I3WRS1-F1
#
_entry.id   AF-A0A6I3WRS1-F1
#
_cell.length_a   1.000
_cell.length_b   1.000
_cell.length_c   1.000
_cell.angle_alpha   90.00
_cell.angle_beta   90.00
_cell.angle_gamma   90.00
#
_symmetry.space_group_name_H-M   'P 1'
#
loop_
_entity.id
_entity.type
_entity.pdbx_description
1 polymer ?
#
loop_
_entity_poly.entity_id
_entity_poly.type
_entity_poly.pdbx_seq_one_letter_code
_entity_poly.pdbx_strand_id
1 'polypeptide(L)'
;MNYSEALDYLDAHAVYEKTGQIEAPSLGNIERLLSVMGDPQHTYPVIHVTGTNGKGSTSQMITRLLMAHGLTVGTYSSPHLERINERMSHNCEPIDDEEFGDQVGSVADLEIVAGVRPSYFEITTAAALRWFSDIAVDVAVVEVGLLGRWDATNVVDAQVAVITNVALDHMEFAGPTKLDIAREKAGIIKPNSAVVVGETDPELVEVFREAGGAVVLERGEQFDCLENQLAVGGRLVDLRTPTTVYSDLFIPLHGRHQGDNAAVALTAVEAFFASPVPEELVIEAFGSVVMPGRFEVLNHLPLVIVDGAHNPAGADTCAQVFFE
;
A
#
# COMPACT_ATOMS: atom_id res chain seq x y z
N MET A 1 23.66 -10.27 8.32
CA MET A 1 24.34 -9.20 9.11
C MET A 1 23.46 -8.89 10.30
N ASN A 2 23.96 -8.33 11.41
CA ASN A 2 23.04 -8.00 12.52
C ASN A 2 22.19 -6.76 12.19
N TYR A 3 21.11 -6.54 12.95
CA TYR A 3 20.17 -5.43 12.73
C TYR A 3 20.85 -4.05 12.68
N SER A 4 21.79 -3.76 13.57
CA SER A 4 22.50 -2.47 13.59
C SER A 4 23.36 -2.28 12.34
N GLU A 5 24.07 -3.34 11.92
CA GLU A 5 24.88 -3.31 10.69
C GLU A 5 24.02 -3.13 9.44
N ALA A 6 22.81 -3.69 9.43
CA ALA A 6 21.83 -3.50 8.35
C ALA A 6 21.37 -2.04 8.26
N LEU A 7 21.09 -1.39 9.39
CA LEU A 7 20.75 0.03 9.42
C LEU A 7 21.90 0.90 8.92
N ASP A 8 23.12 0.65 9.37
CA ASP A 8 24.31 1.39 8.92
C ASP A 8 24.54 1.22 7.40
N TYR A 9 24.36 0.00 6.88
CA TYR A 9 24.44 -0.28 5.45
C TYR A 9 23.38 0.48 4.65
N LEU A 10 22.13 0.47 5.12
CA LEU A 10 21.03 1.21 4.49
C LEU A 10 21.31 2.73 4.48
N ASP A 11 21.77 3.28 5.60
CA ASP A 11 22.05 4.72 5.74
C ASP A 11 23.22 5.20 4.88
N ALA A 12 24.08 4.30 4.41
CA ALA A 12 25.15 4.60 3.46
C ALA A 12 24.67 4.70 1.99
N HIS A 13 23.38 4.43 1.72
CA HIS A 13 22.77 4.55 0.41
C HIS A 13 21.92 5.82 0.29
N ALA A 14 21.65 6.26 -0.94
CA ALA A 14 20.84 7.44 -1.17
C ALA A 14 19.41 7.23 -0.62
N VAL A 15 18.95 8.19 0.18
CA VAL A 15 17.59 8.25 0.72
C VAL A 15 16.92 9.52 0.24
N TYR A 16 15.73 9.43 -0.35
CA TYR A 16 14.97 10.60 -0.80
C TYR A 16 14.71 11.59 0.36
N GLU A 17 14.28 11.09 1.51
CA GLU A 17 13.99 11.90 2.70
C GLU A 17 15.17 12.76 3.16
N LYS A 18 16.42 12.28 2.92
CA LYS A 18 17.65 12.99 3.29
C LYS A 18 18.18 13.89 2.17
N THR A 19 18.01 13.50 0.91
CA THR A 19 18.66 14.14 -0.25
C THR A 19 17.74 15.06 -1.05
N GLY A 20 16.42 14.84 -1.00
CA GLY A 20 15.42 15.53 -1.81
C GLY A 20 15.60 15.34 -3.32
N GLN A 21 16.44 14.40 -3.75
CA GLN A 21 16.84 14.22 -5.14
C GLN A 21 16.71 12.75 -5.54
N ILE A 22 16.10 12.51 -6.70
CA ILE A 22 16.14 11.24 -7.41
C ILE A 22 16.85 11.51 -8.73
N GLU A 23 18.08 11.01 -8.87
CA GLU A 23 18.79 11.10 -10.15
C GLU A 23 18.18 10.10 -11.13
N ALA A 24 17.48 10.61 -12.16
CA ALA A 24 16.90 9.86 -13.28
C ALA A 24 16.10 8.59 -12.88
N PRO A 25 14.78 8.72 -12.59
CA PRO A 25 13.93 7.59 -12.19
C PRO A 25 14.05 6.39 -13.15
N SER A 26 14.33 5.22 -12.61
CA SER A 26 14.56 3.99 -13.37
C SER A 26 14.30 2.77 -12.48
N LEU A 27 13.88 1.66 -13.09
CA LEU A 27 13.79 0.35 -12.43
C LEU A 27 15.08 -0.47 -12.58
N GLY A 28 16.09 0.03 -13.30
CA GLY A 28 17.21 -0.80 -13.74
C GLY A 28 18.09 -1.36 -12.63
N ASN A 29 18.23 -0.68 -11.48
CA ASN A 29 19.00 -1.20 -10.35
C ASN A 29 18.22 -2.31 -9.63
N ILE A 30 16.96 -2.07 -9.28
CA ILE A 30 16.10 -3.07 -8.63
C ILE A 30 15.88 -4.31 -9.51
N GLU A 31 15.66 -4.15 -10.82
CA GLU A 31 15.53 -5.27 -11.76
C GLU A 31 16.78 -6.16 -11.78
N ARG A 32 17.97 -5.56 -11.76
CA ARG A 32 19.23 -6.32 -11.72
C ARG A 32 19.43 -7.05 -10.40
N LEU A 33 19.09 -6.41 -9.28
CA LEU A 33 19.15 -7.05 -7.96
C LEU A 33 18.21 -8.26 -7.90
N LEU A 34 16.96 -8.11 -8.32
CA LEU A 34 15.98 -9.19 -8.28
C LEU A 34 16.35 -10.33 -9.25
N SER A 35 16.88 -10.00 -10.42
CA SER A 35 17.34 -11.00 -11.39
C SER A 35 18.46 -11.89 -10.82
N VAL A 36 19.44 -11.31 -10.09
CA VAL A 36 20.48 -12.12 -9.44
C VAL A 36 19.95 -12.91 -8.23
N MET A 37 18.81 -12.52 -7.66
CA MET A 37 18.09 -13.26 -6.60
C MET A 37 17.22 -14.39 -7.16
N GLY A 38 17.11 -14.54 -8.48
CA GLY A 38 16.25 -15.54 -9.11
C GLY A 38 14.78 -15.11 -9.19
N ASP A 39 14.53 -13.81 -9.28
CA ASP A 39 13.20 -13.21 -9.48
C ASP A 39 12.15 -13.59 -8.42
N PRO A 40 12.44 -13.38 -7.12
CA PRO A 40 11.54 -13.80 -6.03
C PRO A 40 10.15 -13.14 -6.11
N GLN A 41 10.06 -11.95 -6.70
CA GLN A 41 8.80 -11.20 -6.90
C GLN A 41 7.79 -11.90 -7.82
N HIS A 42 8.17 -12.97 -8.51
CA HIS A 42 7.29 -13.75 -9.40
C HIS A 42 6.87 -15.10 -8.81
N THR A 43 7.20 -15.38 -7.54
CA THR A 43 6.92 -16.67 -6.89
C THR A 43 5.57 -16.73 -6.17
N TYR A 44 4.90 -15.60 -5.99
CA TYR A 44 3.61 -15.45 -5.33
C TYR A 44 2.79 -14.35 -6.02
N PRO A 45 1.45 -14.36 -5.89
CA PRO A 45 0.61 -13.29 -6.41
C PRO A 45 0.71 -12.00 -5.58
N VAL A 46 0.43 -10.86 -6.22
CA VAL A 46 0.56 -9.51 -5.67
C VAL A 46 -0.70 -8.68 -5.90
N ILE A 47 -1.15 -8.00 -4.84
CA ILE A 47 -2.04 -6.83 -4.92
C ILE A 47 -1.18 -5.58 -4.73
N HIS A 48 -1.13 -4.71 -5.73
CA HIS A 48 -0.22 -3.56 -5.76
C HIS A 48 -1.01 -2.26 -5.57
N VAL A 49 -0.67 -1.49 -4.55
CA VAL A 49 -1.47 -0.36 -4.06
C VAL A 49 -0.71 0.95 -4.23
N THR A 50 -1.30 1.89 -4.97
CA THR A 50 -0.85 3.28 -5.06
C THR A 50 -1.97 4.27 -4.74
N GLY A 51 -1.58 5.53 -4.61
CA GLY A 51 -2.46 6.66 -4.33
C GLY A 51 -1.71 7.78 -3.64
N THR A 52 -2.33 8.96 -3.55
CA THR A 52 -1.72 10.05 -2.79
C THR A 52 -1.93 9.80 -1.30
N ASN A 53 -3.17 9.62 -0.86
CA ASN A 53 -3.52 9.32 0.54
C ASN A 53 -4.22 7.96 0.67
N GLY A 54 -4.23 7.37 1.87
CA GLY A 54 -5.00 6.16 2.16
C GLY A 54 -4.38 4.83 1.71
N LYS A 55 -3.18 4.85 1.10
CA LYS A 55 -2.43 3.64 0.69
C LYS A 55 -2.26 2.64 1.85
N GLY A 56 -1.54 3.02 2.91
CA GLY A 56 -1.34 2.15 4.07
C GLY A 56 -2.63 1.64 4.73
N SER A 57 -3.65 2.49 4.92
CA SER A 57 -4.95 2.05 5.45
C SER A 57 -5.64 1.02 4.55
N THR A 58 -5.61 1.24 3.23
CA THR A 58 -6.19 0.32 2.24
C THR A 58 -5.40 -0.99 2.21
N SER A 59 -4.06 -0.93 2.19
CA SER A 59 -3.18 -2.11 2.24
C SER A 59 -3.45 -2.94 3.49
N GLN A 60 -3.56 -2.31 4.67
CA GLN A 60 -3.84 -3.01 5.93
C GLN A 60 -5.22 -3.68 5.94
N MET A 61 -6.24 -3.01 5.39
CA MET A 61 -7.57 -3.58 5.21
C MET A 61 -7.57 -4.79 4.25
N ILE A 62 -6.86 -4.69 3.12
CA ILE A 62 -6.67 -5.80 2.17
C ILE A 62 -5.97 -6.96 2.86
N THR A 63 -4.88 -6.71 3.60
CA THR A 63 -4.15 -7.74 4.35
C THR A 63 -5.05 -8.48 5.33
N ARG A 64 -5.85 -7.76 6.13
CA ARG A 64 -6.79 -8.39 7.09
C ARG A 64 -7.86 -9.23 6.40
N LEU A 65 -8.41 -8.75 5.29
CA LEU A 65 -9.41 -9.50 4.50
C LEU A 65 -8.81 -10.79 3.91
N LEU A 66 -7.59 -10.74 3.37
CA LEU A 66 -6.90 -11.92 2.86
C LEU A 66 -6.55 -12.91 3.99
N MET A 67 -6.09 -12.41 5.14
CA MET A 67 -5.86 -13.25 6.33
C MET A 67 -7.13 -13.94 6.83
N ALA A 68 -8.28 -13.25 6.81
CA ALA A 68 -9.57 -13.85 7.18
C ALA A 68 -9.96 -15.01 6.24
N HIS A 69 -9.49 -15.02 4.99
CA HIS A 69 -9.62 -16.18 4.09
C HIS A 69 -8.65 -17.33 4.43
N GLY A 70 -7.85 -17.19 5.47
CA GLY A 70 -6.84 -18.17 5.88
C GLY A 70 -5.56 -18.14 5.03
N LEU A 71 -5.34 -17.07 4.25
CA LEU A 71 -4.11 -16.90 3.48
C LEU A 71 -2.99 -16.36 4.37
N THR A 72 -1.78 -16.82 4.08
CA THR A 72 -0.54 -16.23 4.57
C THR A 72 -0.20 -14.99 3.73
N VAL A 73 -0.14 -13.82 4.34
CA VAL A 73 -0.01 -12.54 3.63
C VAL A 73 1.30 -11.84 3.98
N GLY A 74 2.11 -11.54 2.97
CA GLY A 74 3.21 -10.58 3.06
C GLY A 74 2.70 -9.16 2.84
N THR A 75 3.08 -8.19 3.66
CA THR A 75 2.70 -6.78 3.47
C THR A 75 3.94 -5.90 3.44
N TYR A 76 4.14 -5.17 2.34
CA TYR A 76 5.19 -4.17 2.22
C TYR A 76 4.58 -2.77 2.25
N SER A 77 5.04 -1.91 3.16
CA SER A 77 4.52 -0.56 3.38
C SER A 77 5.62 0.48 3.55
N SER A 78 5.30 1.76 3.35
CA SER A 78 6.22 2.85 3.64
C SER A 78 5.49 4.19 3.87
N PRO A 79 6.11 5.13 4.63
CA PRO A 79 7.26 4.95 5.51
C PRO A 79 6.89 4.13 6.77
N HIS A 80 7.88 3.87 7.63
CA HIS A 80 7.63 3.33 8.98
C HIS A 80 7.37 4.48 9.97
N LEU A 81 6.74 4.20 11.11
CA LEU A 81 6.51 5.16 12.19
C LEU A 81 7.64 5.16 13.21
N GLU A 82 7.99 3.99 13.76
CA GLU A 82 9.02 3.89 14.82
C GLU A 82 10.21 3.04 14.38
N ARG A 83 9.96 1.88 13.78
CA ARG A 83 10.98 0.91 13.40
C ARG A 83 10.86 0.49 11.94
N ILE A 84 12.00 0.35 11.27
CA ILE A 84 12.03 -0.04 9.86
C ILE A 84 11.36 -1.38 9.57
N ASN A 85 11.35 -2.29 10.55
CA ASN A 85 10.68 -3.58 10.49
C ASN A 85 9.20 -3.44 10.11
N GLU A 86 8.54 -2.35 10.51
CA GLU A 86 7.13 -2.09 10.17
C GLU A 86 6.86 -2.02 8.66
N ARG A 87 7.90 -1.75 7.86
CA ARG A 87 7.78 -1.75 6.40
C ARG A 87 7.51 -3.13 5.82
N MET A 88 7.82 -4.20 6.54
CA MET A 88 7.73 -5.59 6.06
C MET A 88 7.06 -6.45 7.11
N SER A 89 5.87 -6.97 6.81
CA SER A 89 5.11 -7.78 7.77
C SER A 89 4.63 -9.11 7.18
N HIS A 90 4.51 -10.11 8.03
CA HIS A 90 3.88 -11.40 7.76
C HIS A 90 2.64 -11.53 8.65
N ASN A 91 1.44 -11.62 8.04
CA ASN A 91 0.17 -11.66 8.77
C ASN A 91 -0.01 -10.53 9.81
N CYS A 92 0.32 -9.30 9.40
CA CYS A 92 0.34 -8.09 10.22
C CYS A 92 1.38 -8.06 11.37
N GLU A 93 2.27 -9.04 11.47
CA GLU A 93 3.41 -9.01 12.39
C GLU A 93 4.67 -8.55 11.66
N PRO A 94 5.34 -7.46 12.09
CA PRO A 94 6.58 -7.00 11.49
C PRO A 94 7.68 -8.07 11.52
N ILE A 95 8.54 -8.09 10.50
CA ILE A 95 9.76 -8.91 10.46
C ILE A 95 10.61 -8.67 11.72
N ASP A 96 11.22 -9.71 12.29
CA ASP A 96 12.08 -9.53 13.46
C ASP A 96 13.48 -8.98 13.08
N ASP A 97 14.27 -8.61 14.09
CA ASP A 97 15.58 -7.98 13.89
C ASP A 97 16.62 -8.90 13.25
N GLU A 98 16.53 -10.21 13.51
CA GLU A 98 17.46 -11.22 12.99
C GLU A 98 17.16 -11.46 11.51
N GLU A 99 15.89 -11.75 11.19
CA GLU A 99 15.44 -11.94 9.81
C GLU A 99 15.66 -10.67 8.98
N PHE A 100 15.37 -9.48 9.53
CA PHE A 100 15.61 -8.22 8.84
C PHE A 100 17.09 -8.04 8.49
N GLY A 101 17.98 -8.28 9.46
CA GLY A 101 19.42 -8.23 9.25
C GLY A 101 19.91 -9.22 8.20
N ASP A 102 19.33 -10.42 8.15
CA ASP A 102 19.69 -11.44 7.17
C ASP A 102 19.21 -11.10 5.75
N GLN A 103 18.00 -10.55 5.63
CA GLN A 103 17.45 -10.12 4.35
C GLN A 103 18.27 -8.96 3.76
N VAL A 104 18.54 -7.92 4.54
CA VAL A 104 19.37 -6.79 4.10
C VAL A 104 20.80 -7.24 3.80
N GLY A 105 21.39 -8.11 4.61
CA GLY A 105 22.74 -8.64 4.37
C GLY A 105 22.85 -9.40 3.06
N SER A 106 21.81 -10.17 2.71
CA SER A 106 21.77 -10.88 1.44
C SER A 106 21.69 -9.92 0.25
N VAL A 107 20.94 -8.82 0.36
CA VAL A 107 20.93 -7.77 -0.67
C VAL A 107 22.31 -7.10 -0.78
N ALA A 108 22.97 -6.83 0.34
CA ALA A 108 24.30 -6.22 0.37
C ALA A 108 25.36 -7.07 -0.34
N ASP A 109 25.35 -8.39 -0.13
CA ASP A 109 26.25 -9.32 -0.82
C ASP A 109 25.98 -9.33 -2.34
N LEU A 110 24.71 -9.22 -2.74
CA LEU A 110 24.28 -9.24 -4.13
C LEU A 110 24.48 -7.90 -4.87
N GLU A 111 24.56 -6.76 -4.16
CA GLU A 111 24.90 -5.46 -4.75
C GLU A 111 26.20 -5.53 -5.57
N ILE A 112 27.23 -6.18 -5.00
CA ILE A 112 28.55 -6.35 -5.64
C ILE A 112 28.43 -7.25 -6.88
N VAL A 113 27.65 -8.33 -6.78
CA VAL A 113 27.46 -9.30 -7.86
C VAL A 113 26.67 -8.69 -9.03
N ALA A 114 25.62 -7.93 -8.72
CA ALA A 114 24.79 -7.24 -9.71
C ALA A 114 25.49 -6.04 -10.34
N GLY A 115 26.57 -5.53 -9.73
CA GLY A 115 27.34 -4.40 -10.24
C GLY A 115 26.53 -3.10 -10.30
N VAL A 116 25.64 -2.92 -9.32
CA VAL A 116 24.76 -1.74 -9.20
C VAL A 116 24.98 -1.04 -7.86
N ARG A 117 24.49 0.19 -7.73
CA ARG A 117 24.41 0.92 -6.45
C ARG A 117 22.94 1.30 -6.22
N PRO A 118 22.15 0.45 -5.55
CA PRO A 118 20.73 0.70 -5.35
C PRO A 118 20.51 1.85 -4.35
N SER A 119 19.33 2.46 -4.40
CA SER A 119 18.88 3.36 -3.34
C SER A 119 18.45 2.58 -2.08
N TYR A 120 18.30 3.29 -0.96
CA TYR A 120 17.72 2.73 0.27
C TYR A 120 16.38 2.05 0.01
N PHE A 121 15.52 2.68 -0.79
CA PHE A 121 14.18 2.16 -1.07
C PHE A 121 14.24 0.92 -1.96
N GLU A 122 15.17 0.86 -2.92
CA GLU A 122 15.39 -0.34 -3.73
C GLU A 122 15.92 -1.51 -2.88
N ILE A 123 16.83 -1.27 -1.94
CA ILE A 123 17.33 -2.31 -1.04
C ILE A 123 16.21 -2.88 -0.17
N THR A 124 15.43 -2.00 0.48
CA THR A 124 14.33 -2.43 1.35
C THR A 124 13.21 -3.13 0.57
N THR A 125 12.94 -2.70 -0.66
CA THR A 125 11.98 -3.36 -1.55
C THR A 125 12.49 -4.75 -1.97
N ALA A 126 13.76 -4.88 -2.36
CA ALA A 126 14.35 -6.17 -2.71
C ALA A 126 14.34 -7.15 -1.53
N ALA A 127 14.70 -6.68 -0.33
CA ALA A 127 14.63 -7.46 0.90
C ALA A 127 13.20 -7.94 1.20
N ALA A 128 12.19 -7.08 1.02
CA ALA A 128 10.78 -7.43 1.20
C ALA A 128 10.32 -8.53 0.24
N LEU A 129 10.55 -8.34 -1.05
CA LEU A 129 10.13 -9.29 -2.07
C LEU A 129 10.85 -10.64 -1.92
N ARG A 130 12.12 -10.62 -1.56
CA ARG A 130 12.86 -11.86 -1.25
C ARG A 130 12.31 -12.54 0.00
N TRP A 131 12.08 -11.81 1.08
CA TRP A 131 11.60 -12.38 2.33
C TRP A 131 10.24 -13.07 2.16
N PHE A 132 9.31 -12.45 1.43
CA PHE A 132 8.01 -13.05 1.12
C PHE A 132 8.12 -14.37 0.34
N SER A 133 9.11 -14.47 -0.55
CA SER A 133 9.43 -15.73 -1.26
C SER A 133 10.02 -16.76 -0.30
N ASP A 134 10.97 -16.36 0.54
CA ASP A 134 11.65 -17.25 1.51
C ASP A 134 10.66 -17.87 2.51
N ILE A 135 9.66 -17.11 2.98
CA ILE A 135 8.62 -17.59 3.90
C ILE A 135 7.39 -18.18 3.20
N ALA A 136 7.40 -18.22 1.86
CA ALA A 136 6.34 -18.76 1.01
C ALA A 136 4.94 -18.20 1.33
N VAL A 137 4.77 -16.88 1.24
CA VAL A 137 3.45 -16.26 1.38
C VAL A 137 2.50 -16.71 0.26
N ASP A 138 1.20 -16.79 0.56
CA ASP A 138 0.18 -17.11 -0.43
C ASP A 138 -0.11 -15.90 -1.34
N VAL A 139 0.10 -14.68 -0.83
CA VAL A 139 -0.11 -13.42 -1.54
C VAL A 139 0.66 -12.28 -0.85
N ALA A 140 1.13 -11.32 -1.62
CA ALA A 140 1.73 -10.09 -1.10
C ALA A 140 0.85 -8.86 -1.39
N VAL A 141 0.69 -7.99 -0.40
CA VAL A 141 0.12 -6.65 -0.54
C VAL A 141 1.27 -5.67 -0.54
N VAL A 142 1.52 -5.04 -1.69
CA VAL A 142 2.69 -4.18 -1.89
C VAL A 142 2.22 -2.74 -2.04
N GLU A 143 2.62 -1.87 -1.13
CA GLU A 143 2.38 -0.44 -1.23
C GLU A 143 3.51 0.24 -2.01
N VAL A 144 3.12 1.05 -3.00
CA VAL A 144 4.05 1.93 -3.73
C VAL A 144 4.61 3.00 -2.80
N GLY A 145 5.93 3.18 -2.81
CA GLY A 145 6.58 4.26 -2.06
C GLY A 145 6.28 5.63 -2.64
N LEU A 146 6.60 5.81 -3.93
CA LEU A 146 6.47 7.09 -4.63
C LEU A 146 5.83 6.92 -6.00
N LEU A 147 4.69 7.59 -6.21
CA LEU A 147 3.98 7.63 -7.49
C LEU A 147 3.55 6.26 -8.04
N GLY A 148 4.38 5.58 -8.82
CA GLY A 148 4.01 4.30 -9.46
C GLY A 148 4.99 3.83 -10.52
N ARG A 149 4.97 4.44 -11.71
CA ARG A 149 5.69 3.96 -12.91
C ARG A 149 7.15 3.59 -12.68
N TRP A 150 7.88 4.42 -11.95
CA TRP A 150 9.31 4.25 -11.68
C TRP A 150 9.61 3.90 -10.22
N ASP A 151 8.59 3.54 -9.45
CA ASP A 151 8.76 3.09 -8.08
C ASP A 151 9.42 1.72 -8.04
N ALA A 152 10.32 1.48 -7.08
CA ALA A 152 11.05 0.21 -6.96
C ALA A 152 10.10 -1.00 -6.86
N THR A 153 8.88 -0.81 -6.35
CA THR A 153 7.89 -1.87 -6.25
C THR A 153 7.26 -2.25 -7.60
N ASN A 154 7.37 -1.42 -8.64
CA ASN A 154 6.74 -1.65 -9.96
C ASN A 154 7.42 -2.74 -10.82
N VAL A 155 8.27 -3.54 -10.20
CA VAL A 155 8.85 -4.79 -10.73
C VAL A 155 7.94 -6.01 -10.55
N VAL A 156 6.89 -5.89 -9.73
CA VAL A 156 5.90 -6.95 -9.52
C VAL A 156 4.96 -7.07 -10.72
N ASP A 157 4.48 -8.29 -11.00
CA ASP A 157 3.40 -8.55 -11.96
C ASP A 157 2.09 -8.78 -11.20
N ALA A 158 1.44 -7.68 -10.82
CA ALA A 158 0.28 -7.69 -9.92
C ALA A 158 -1.00 -8.19 -10.61
N GLN A 159 -1.75 -9.06 -9.92
CA GLN A 159 -3.07 -9.50 -10.37
C GLN A 159 -4.14 -8.43 -10.12
N VAL A 160 -3.94 -7.58 -9.12
CA VAL A 160 -4.82 -6.44 -8.82
C VAL A 160 -3.98 -5.18 -8.63
N ALA A 161 -4.28 -4.15 -9.41
CA ALA A 161 -3.73 -2.80 -9.26
C ALA A 161 -4.77 -1.90 -8.58
N VAL A 162 -4.40 -1.30 -7.45
CA VAL A 162 -5.29 -0.47 -6.63
C VAL A 162 -4.82 0.97 -6.66
N ILE A 163 -5.70 1.89 -7.01
CA ILE A 163 -5.45 3.33 -6.98
C ILE A 163 -6.43 3.95 -5.99
N THR A 164 -5.97 4.42 -4.84
CA THR A 164 -6.87 4.97 -3.80
C THR A 164 -7.46 6.33 -4.19
N ASN A 165 -6.61 7.32 -4.47
CA ASN A 165 -6.99 8.68 -4.90
C ASN A 165 -5.79 9.43 -5.50
N VAL A 166 -6.07 10.58 -6.11
CA VAL A 166 -5.07 11.48 -6.69
C VAL A 166 -5.22 12.91 -6.12
N ALA A 167 -4.20 13.33 -5.38
CA ALA A 167 -4.04 14.70 -4.93
C ALA A 167 -2.64 15.23 -5.28
N LEU A 168 -2.48 16.55 -5.27
CA LEU A 168 -1.20 17.21 -5.52
C LEU A 168 -0.20 16.81 -4.45
N ASP A 169 0.82 16.07 -4.87
CA ASP A 169 1.94 15.62 -4.05
C ASP A 169 3.10 15.25 -4.98
N HIS A 170 4.35 15.36 -4.50
CA HIS A 170 5.55 14.99 -5.25
C HIS A 170 5.60 15.56 -6.69
N MET A 171 5.16 16.79 -6.86
CA MET A 171 5.05 17.47 -8.17
C MET A 171 6.39 17.62 -8.88
N GLU A 172 7.49 17.60 -8.14
CA GLU A 172 8.85 17.65 -8.67
C GLU A 172 9.21 16.44 -9.56
N PHE A 173 8.49 15.32 -9.44
CA PHE A 173 8.72 14.10 -10.24
C PHE A 173 7.60 13.81 -11.24
N ALA A 174 6.34 14.01 -10.84
CA ALA A 174 5.22 13.73 -11.72
C ALA A 174 4.96 14.88 -12.71
N GLY A 175 5.06 16.12 -12.24
CA GLY A 175 4.57 17.31 -12.95
C GLY A 175 3.60 18.12 -12.08
N PRO A 176 3.20 19.32 -12.53
CA PRO A 176 2.48 20.28 -11.71
C PRO A 176 0.97 20.01 -11.57
N THR A 177 0.43 18.99 -12.24
CA THR A 177 -1.02 18.74 -12.27
C THR A 177 -1.39 17.38 -11.69
N LYS A 178 -2.63 17.26 -11.21
CA LYS A 178 -3.20 15.96 -10.80
C LYS A 178 -3.19 14.95 -11.96
N LEU A 179 -3.35 15.42 -13.20
CA LEU A 179 -3.31 14.57 -14.39
C LEU A 179 -1.93 13.96 -14.60
N ASP A 180 -0.86 14.71 -14.35
CA ASP A 180 0.51 14.19 -14.43
C ASP A 180 0.75 13.12 -13.35
N ILE A 181 0.28 13.37 -12.13
CA ILE A 181 0.34 12.41 -11.01
C ILE A 181 -0.46 11.14 -11.33
N ALA A 182 -1.65 11.27 -11.91
CA ALA A 182 -2.47 10.14 -12.32
C ALA A 182 -1.75 9.27 -13.36
N ARG A 183 -1.08 9.88 -14.35
CA ARG A 183 -0.30 9.14 -15.36
C ARG A 183 0.87 8.36 -14.77
N GLU A 184 1.55 8.91 -13.77
CA GLU A 184 2.62 8.20 -13.08
C GLU A 184 2.07 7.04 -12.23
N LYS A 185 0.96 7.25 -11.51
CA LYS A 185 0.27 6.22 -10.74
C LYS A 185 -0.26 5.08 -11.60
N ALA A 186 -0.80 5.40 -12.78
CA ALA A 186 -1.28 4.42 -13.75
C ALA A 186 -0.19 3.45 -14.24
N GLY A 187 1.09 3.78 -14.04
CA GLY A 187 2.22 2.92 -14.40
C GLY A 187 2.29 1.57 -13.67
N ILE A 188 1.52 1.37 -12.59
CA ILE A 188 1.41 0.07 -11.92
C ILE A 188 0.45 -0.90 -12.61
N ILE A 189 -0.42 -0.40 -13.49
CA ILE A 189 -1.44 -1.21 -14.16
C ILE A 189 -0.76 -2.16 -15.15
N LYS A 190 -1.05 -3.46 -15.04
CA LYS A 190 -0.52 -4.50 -15.93
C LYS A 190 -1.64 -4.99 -16.86
N PRO A 191 -1.34 -5.46 -18.09
CA PRO A 191 -2.38 -5.82 -19.06
C PRO A 191 -3.44 -6.82 -18.56
N ASN A 192 -3.06 -7.74 -17.67
CA ASN A 192 -3.94 -8.77 -17.14
C ASN A 192 -4.48 -8.48 -15.73
N SER A 193 -4.11 -7.34 -15.13
CA SER A 193 -4.56 -7.02 -13.77
C SER A 193 -6.01 -6.55 -13.76
N ALA A 194 -6.75 -6.89 -12.71
CA ALA A 194 -7.94 -6.13 -12.34
C ALA A 194 -7.52 -4.78 -11.76
N VAL A 195 -8.21 -3.70 -12.12
CA VAL A 195 -7.89 -2.34 -11.69
C VAL A 195 -9.01 -1.82 -10.81
N VAL A 196 -8.70 -1.41 -9.57
CA VAL A 196 -9.65 -0.81 -8.63
C VAL A 196 -9.29 0.66 -8.45
N VAL A 197 -10.19 1.54 -8.88
CA VAL A 197 -10.00 3.00 -8.90
C VAL A 197 -10.93 3.64 -7.87
N GLY A 198 -10.35 4.12 -6.77
CA GLY A 198 -11.04 4.90 -5.74
C GLY A 198 -11.18 6.40 -6.04
N GLU A 199 -10.46 6.90 -7.06
CA GLU A 199 -10.63 8.26 -7.59
C GLU A 199 -11.99 8.42 -8.27
N THR A 200 -12.60 9.59 -8.12
CA THR A 200 -13.94 9.91 -8.63
C THR A 200 -13.97 11.10 -9.60
N ASP A 201 -12.87 11.85 -9.72
CA ASP A 201 -12.73 12.88 -10.74
C ASP A 201 -12.74 12.24 -12.15
N PRO A 202 -13.74 12.52 -13.00
CA PRO A 202 -13.86 11.87 -14.30
C PRO A 202 -12.64 12.05 -15.21
N GLU A 203 -11.94 13.19 -15.12
CA GLU A 203 -10.75 13.44 -15.95
C GLU A 203 -9.59 12.55 -15.52
N LEU A 204 -9.46 12.27 -14.22
CA LEU A 204 -8.40 11.42 -13.67
C LEU A 204 -8.74 9.94 -13.84
N VAL A 205 -10.01 9.57 -13.69
CA VAL A 205 -10.48 8.19 -13.91
C VAL A 205 -10.20 7.74 -15.35
N GLU A 206 -10.37 8.62 -16.33
CA GLU A 206 -10.08 8.28 -17.74
C GLU A 206 -8.63 7.83 -17.94
N VAL A 207 -7.66 8.42 -17.22
CA VAL A 207 -6.24 8.01 -17.32
C VAL A 207 -6.06 6.54 -16.91
N PHE A 208 -6.73 6.10 -15.85
CA PHE A 208 -6.62 4.72 -15.38
C PHE A 208 -7.36 3.76 -16.31
N ARG A 209 -8.46 4.21 -16.91
CA ARG A 209 -9.20 3.44 -17.93
C ARG A 209 -8.37 3.25 -19.20
N GLU A 210 -7.71 4.31 -19.68
CA GLU A 210 -6.84 4.27 -20.86
C GLU A 210 -5.55 3.45 -20.64
N ALA A 211 -5.06 3.38 -19.41
CA ALA A 211 -3.89 2.58 -19.05
C ALA A 211 -4.12 1.07 -19.23
N GLY A 212 -5.39 0.63 -19.24
CA GLY A 212 -5.79 -0.73 -19.55
C GLY A 212 -5.97 -1.61 -18.31
N GLY A 213 -5.72 -2.90 -18.47
CA GLY A 213 -6.09 -3.95 -17.50
C GLY A 213 -7.20 -4.85 -18.03
N ALA A 214 -7.41 -5.98 -17.36
CA ALA A 214 -8.42 -6.96 -17.75
C ALA A 214 -9.84 -6.48 -17.43
N VAL A 215 -9.99 -5.75 -16.31
CA VAL A 215 -11.24 -5.15 -15.85
C VAL A 215 -10.90 -3.88 -15.05
N VAL A 216 -11.73 -2.85 -15.18
CA VAL A 216 -11.62 -1.62 -14.40
C VAL A 216 -12.89 -1.46 -13.57
N LEU A 217 -12.73 -1.34 -12.26
CA LEU A 217 -13.79 -1.13 -11.28
C LEU A 217 -13.59 0.26 -10.69
N GLU A 218 -14.60 1.12 -10.82
CA GLU A 218 -14.53 2.54 -10.51
C GLU A 218 -15.49 2.84 -9.35
N ARG A 219 -15.00 3.59 -8.36
CA ARG A 219 -15.83 4.01 -7.23
C ARG A 219 -16.89 5.01 -7.71
N GLY A 220 -18.10 4.90 -7.17
CA GLY A 220 -19.28 5.63 -7.61
C GLY A 220 -20.08 4.87 -8.69
N GLU A 221 -19.41 4.08 -9.52
CA GLU A 221 -20.04 3.29 -10.59
C GLU A 221 -20.26 1.83 -10.16
N GLN A 222 -19.20 1.02 -10.08
CA GLN A 222 -19.31 -0.41 -9.77
C GLN A 222 -19.28 -0.72 -8.27
N PHE A 223 -18.66 0.13 -7.46
CA PHE A 223 -18.58 -0.04 -6.01
C PHE A 223 -18.64 1.33 -5.31
N ASP A 224 -19.05 1.39 -4.04
CA ASP A 224 -19.01 2.63 -3.25
C ASP A 224 -19.24 2.40 -1.75
N CYS A 225 -18.94 3.41 -0.93
CA CYS A 225 -19.39 3.51 0.46
C CYS A 225 -20.76 4.21 0.49
N LEU A 226 -21.84 3.44 0.71
CA LEU A 226 -23.22 3.93 0.65
C LEU A 226 -23.60 4.76 1.88
N GLU A 227 -23.33 4.22 3.07
CA GLU A 227 -23.59 4.85 4.36
C GLU A 227 -22.30 4.89 5.17
N ASN A 228 -22.12 5.95 5.96
CA ASN A 228 -20.88 6.13 6.72
C ASN A 228 -21.11 6.97 7.98
N GLN A 229 -21.44 6.29 9.08
CA GLN A 229 -21.87 6.89 10.33
C GLN A 229 -20.78 6.82 11.39
N LEU A 230 -20.72 7.84 12.24
CA LEU A 230 -19.86 7.80 13.42
C LEU A 230 -20.30 6.69 14.38
N ALA A 231 -19.34 5.92 14.88
CA ALA A 231 -19.54 4.90 15.89
C ALA A 231 -18.53 5.08 17.03
N VAL A 232 -18.82 4.50 18.20
CA VAL A 232 -17.86 4.53 19.31
C VAL A 232 -16.60 3.76 18.90
N GLY A 233 -15.46 4.44 18.87
CA GLY A 233 -14.18 3.84 18.49
C GLY A 233 -13.95 3.71 16.98
N GLY A 234 -14.80 4.28 16.13
CA GLY A 234 -14.62 4.14 14.68
C GLY A 234 -15.81 4.64 13.86
N ARG A 235 -16.15 3.90 12.81
CA ARG A 235 -17.28 4.17 11.91
C ARG A 235 -18.06 2.90 11.60
N LEU A 236 -19.36 3.07 11.35
CA LEU A 236 -20.25 2.03 10.85
C LEU A 236 -20.57 2.35 9.39
N VAL A 237 -20.31 1.42 8.48
CA VAL A 237 -20.43 1.66 7.04
C VAL A 237 -21.23 0.58 6.32
N ASP A 238 -21.88 1.00 5.24
CA ASP A 238 -22.45 0.09 4.26
C ASP A 238 -21.64 0.19 2.97
N LEU A 239 -21.16 -0.95 2.47
CA LEU A 239 -20.29 -1.03 1.30
C LEU A 239 -20.99 -1.79 0.17
N ARG A 240 -21.09 -1.17 -0.99
CA ARG A 240 -21.52 -1.83 -2.23
C ARG A 240 -20.28 -2.24 -3.02
N THR A 241 -20.24 -3.48 -3.46
CA THR A 241 -19.27 -3.99 -4.44
C THR A 241 -20.01 -4.40 -5.72
N PRO A 242 -19.31 -4.85 -6.78
CA PRO A 242 -19.96 -5.39 -7.98
C PRO A 242 -20.78 -6.66 -7.69
N THR A 243 -20.53 -7.34 -6.56
CA THR A 243 -21.12 -8.63 -6.24
C THR A 243 -22.30 -8.51 -5.28
N THR A 244 -22.22 -7.66 -4.26
CA THR A 244 -23.26 -7.53 -3.22
C THR A 244 -23.16 -6.20 -2.45
N VAL A 245 -24.05 -6.01 -1.49
CA VAL A 245 -23.97 -4.95 -0.47
C VAL A 245 -23.73 -5.61 0.89
N TYR A 246 -22.76 -5.08 1.63
CA TYR A 246 -22.46 -5.44 3.01
C TYR A 246 -22.90 -4.28 3.90
N SER A 247 -23.69 -4.56 4.93
CA SER A 247 -24.26 -3.53 5.81
C SER A 247 -23.71 -3.63 7.22
N ASP A 248 -23.76 -2.52 7.96
CA ASP A 248 -23.39 -2.44 9.38
C ASP A 248 -21.95 -2.93 9.67
N LEU A 249 -21.02 -2.66 8.76
CA LEU A 249 -19.61 -3.01 8.93
C LEU A 249 -18.92 -2.02 9.87
N PHE A 250 -18.40 -2.50 10.99
CA PHE A 250 -17.63 -1.67 11.92
C PHE A 250 -16.17 -1.59 11.49
N ILE A 251 -15.68 -0.36 11.33
CA ILE A 251 -14.27 -0.05 11.05
C ILE A 251 -13.73 0.76 12.24
N PRO A 252 -12.77 0.23 13.02
CA PRO A 252 -12.22 0.87 14.22
C PRO A 252 -11.21 1.99 13.89
N LEU A 253 -11.45 2.75 12.82
CA LEU A 253 -10.64 3.89 12.40
C LEU A 253 -11.51 5.14 12.32
N HIS A 254 -10.93 6.28 12.66
CA HIS A 254 -11.62 7.56 12.61
C HIS A 254 -11.50 8.23 11.24
N GLY A 255 -12.50 9.06 10.90
CA GLY A 255 -12.56 9.82 9.66
C GLY A 255 -13.34 9.16 8.53
N ARG A 256 -14.18 9.94 7.84
CA ARG A 256 -15.10 9.45 6.81
C ARG A 256 -14.39 8.77 5.63
N HIS A 257 -13.21 9.27 5.26
CA HIS A 257 -12.35 8.69 4.22
C HIS A 257 -11.99 7.21 4.44
N GLN A 258 -12.07 6.69 5.68
CA GLN A 258 -11.82 5.28 5.95
C GLN A 258 -12.91 4.36 5.39
N GLY A 259 -14.15 4.87 5.22
CA GLY A 259 -15.19 4.13 4.51
C GLY A 259 -14.89 3.98 3.02
N ASP A 260 -14.34 5.04 2.39
CA ASP A 260 -13.89 4.97 1.00
C ASP A 260 -12.71 4.01 0.83
N ASN A 261 -11.72 4.08 1.74
CA ASN A 261 -10.60 3.12 1.77
C ASN A 261 -11.09 1.66 1.93
N ALA A 262 -12.11 1.43 2.77
CA ALA A 262 -12.69 0.11 2.97
C ALA A 262 -13.44 -0.40 1.74
N ALA A 263 -14.18 0.48 1.04
CA ALA A 263 -14.84 0.14 -0.21
C ALA A 263 -13.81 -0.29 -1.29
N VAL A 264 -12.69 0.44 -1.38
CA VAL A 264 -11.56 0.11 -2.27
C VAL A 264 -10.91 -1.21 -1.87
N ALA A 265 -10.60 -1.40 -0.58
CA ALA A 265 -9.96 -2.62 -0.08
C ALA A 265 -10.82 -3.88 -0.33
N LEU A 266 -12.12 -3.81 -0.01
CA LEU A 266 -13.03 -4.93 -0.21
C LEU A 266 -13.15 -5.29 -1.69
N THR A 267 -13.30 -4.28 -2.55
CA THR A 267 -13.40 -4.49 -4.00
C THR A 267 -12.10 -5.07 -4.57
N ALA A 268 -10.93 -4.69 -4.06
CA ALA A 268 -9.65 -5.26 -4.46
C ALA A 268 -9.55 -6.76 -4.11
N VAL A 269 -10.02 -7.15 -2.93
CA VAL A 269 -10.02 -8.56 -2.51
C VAL A 269 -11.05 -9.38 -3.28
N GLU A 270 -12.24 -8.85 -3.54
CA GLU A 270 -13.22 -9.52 -4.41
C GLU A 270 -12.71 -9.67 -5.85
N ALA A 271 -12.01 -8.66 -6.37
CA ALA A 271 -11.38 -8.73 -7.68
C ALA A 271 -10.26 -9.78 -7.74
N PHE A 272 -9.49 -9.94 -6.65
CA PHE A 272 -8.46 -10.95 -6.51
C PHE A 272 -9.02 -12.37 -6.57
N PHE A 273 -10.10 -12.65 -5.83
CA PHE A 273 -10.75 -13.96 -5.84
C PHE A 273 -11.73 -14.19 -7.00
N ALA A 274 -12.11 -13.12 -7.69
CA ALA A 274 -13.24 -13.10 -8.63
C ALA A 274 -14.55 -13.62 -8.00
N SER A 275 -14.76 -13.37 -6.71
CA SER A 275 -15.92 -13.80 -5.93
C SER A 275 -16.22 -12.85 -4.78
N PRO A 276 -17.48 -12.76 -4.30
CA PRO A 276 -17.78 -12.06 -3.05
C PRO A 276 -17.00 -12.68 -1.89
N VAL A 277 -16.66 -11.85 -0.90
CA VAL A 277 -16.12 -12.30 0.38
C VAL A 277 -17.28 -12.70 1.30
N PRO A 278 -17.24 -13.85 1.99
CA PRO A 278 -18.25 -14.17 2.99
C PRO A 278 -18.39 -13.05 4.03
N GLU A 279 -19.61 -12.63 4.32
CA GLU A 279 -19.92 -11.48 5.19
C GLU A 279 -19.25 -11.60 6.57
N GLU A 280 -19.21 -12.80 7.14
CA GLU A 280 -18.58 -13.05 8.43
C GLU A 280 -17.07 -12.73 8.40
N LEU A 281 -16.39 -13.03 7.28
CA LEU A 281 -14.97 -12.71 7.10
C LEU A 281 -14.75 -11.21 6.92
N VAL A 282 -15.67 -10.51 6.25
CA VAL A 282 -15.61 -9.05 6.11
C VAL A 282 -15.74 -8.39 7.48
N ILE A 283 -16.70 -8.83 8.29
CA ILE A 283 -16.92 -8.33 9.66
C ILE A 283 -15.69 -8.58 10.54
N GLU A 284 -15.14 -9.81 10.53
CA GLU A 284 -13.93 -10.16 11.29
C GLU A 284 -12.72 -9.32 10.87
N ALA A 285 -12.48 -9.21 9.56
CA ALA A 285 -11.34 -8.50 9.00
C ALA A 285 -11.41 -7.00 9.32
N PHE A 286 -12.53 -6.34 9.03
CA PHE A 286 -12.64 -4.90 9.27
C PHE A 286 -12.70 -4.55 10.76
N GLY A 287 -13.38 -5.37 11.58
CA GLY A 287 -13.45 -5.15 13.02
C GLY A 287 -12.10 -5.27 13.74
N SER A 288 -11.08 -5.86 13.11
CA SER A 288 -9.73 -6.05 13.66
C SER A 288 -8.66 -5.14 13.06
N VAL A 289 -9.03 -4.21 12.18
CA VAL A 289 -8.07 -3.27 11.58
C VAL A 289 -7.44 -2.40 12.66
N VAL A 290 -6.12 -2.26 12.61
CA VAL A 290 -5.36 -1.33 13.45
C VAL A 290 -4.44 -0.55 12.55
N MET A 291 -4.41 0.77 12.72
CA MET A 291 -3.58 1.66 11.92
C MET A 291 -2.93 2.74 12.79
N PRO A 292 -1.77 2.46 13.40
CA PRO A 292 -1.05 3.44 14.21
C PRO A 292 -0.72 4.69 13.39
N GLY A 293 -0.66 5.85 14.05
CA GLY A 293 -0.35 7.13 13.41
C GLY A 293 -1.40 7.66 12.42
N ARG A 294 -2.62 7.07 12.37
CA ARG A 294 -3.75 7.56 11.55
C ARG A 294 -4.93 7.92 12.43
N PHE A 295 -5.01 9.20 12.77
CA PHE A 295 -5.93 9.76 13.77
C PHE A 295 -6.02 8.88 15.03
N GLU A 296 -4.88 8.40 15.49
CA GLU A 296 -4.78 7.43 16.57
C GLU A 296 -4.93 8.14 17.91
N VAL A 297 -5.84 7.64 18.74
CA VAL A 297 -6.08 8.21 20.07
C VAL A 297 -5.20 7.50 21.11
N LEU A 298 -4.08 8.11 21.48
CA LEU A 298 -3.11 7.55 22.43
C LEU A 298 -3.52 7.71 23.90
N ASN A 299 -4.31 8.74 24.21
CA ASN A 299 -4.80 8.99 25.56
C ASN A 299 -6.13 9.76 25.50
N HIS A 300 -6.97 9.64 26.53
CA HIS A 300 -8.24 10.36 26.63
C HIS A 300 -8.23 11.46 27.70
N LEU A 301 -7.34 11.35 28.71
CA LEU A 301 -7.26 12.30 29.82
C LEU A 301 -5.78 12.59 30.17
N PRO A 302 -5.15 13.62 29.57
CA PRO A 302 -5.69 14.49 28.51
C PRO A 302 -5.88 13.74 27.18
N LEU A 303 -6.78 14.25 26.33
CA LEU A 303 -6.93 13.73 24.97
C LEU A 303 -5.65 13.98 24.18
N VAL A 304 -5.04 12.91 23.68
CA VAL A 304 -3.85 12.95 22.82
C VAL A 304 -4.17 12.17 21.56
N ILE A 305 -4.09 12.84 20.41
CA ILE A 305 -4.33 12.27 19.09
C ILE A 305 -3.07 12.50 18.26
N VAL A 306 -2.63 11.47 17.54
CA VAL A 306 -1.52 11.54 16.59
C VAL A 306 -2.00 11.20 15.18
N ASP A 307 -1.53 11.95 14.19
CA ASP A 307 -1.88 11.73 12.79
C ASP A 307 -0.72 12.09 11.87
N GLY A 308 -0.46 11.23 10.87
CA GLY A 308 0.63 11.37 9.90
C GLY A 308 0.29 12.23 8.67
N ALA A 309 -0.73 13.08 8.72
CA ALA A 309 -1.01 14.05 7.66
C ALA A 309 0.19 15.00 7.45
N HIS A 310 0.71 15.04 6.22
CA HIS A 310 1.90 15.80 5.86
C HIS A 310 1.76 16.60 4.55
N ASN A 311 0.62 16.49 3.86
CA ASN A 311 0.26 17.29 2.68
C ASN A 311 -1.08 18.03 2.92
N PRO A 312 -1.42 19.07 2.13
CA PRO A 312 -2.62 19.87 2.36
C PRO A 312 -3.91 19.03 2.39
N ALA A 313 -4.07 18.10 1.45
CA ALA A 313 -5.26 17.24 1.38
C ALA A 313 -5.40 16.33 2.62
N GLY A 314 -4.29 15.79 3.12
CA GLY A 314 -4.25 15.00 4.34
C GLY A 314 -4.55 15.84 5.58
N ALA A 315 -4.03 17.07 5.66
CA ALA A 315 -4.31 17.98 6.76
C ALA A 315 -5.79 18.39 6.81
N ASP A 316 -6.39 18.69 5.65
CA ASP A 316 -7.82 18.98 5.54
C ASP A 316 -8.67 17.77 5.97
N THR A 317 -8.28 16.58 5.52
CA THR A 317 -8.93 15.31 5.89
C THR A 317 -8.85 15.06 7.40
N CYS A 318 -7.69 15.28 8.01
CA CYS A 318 -7.48 15.14 9.45
C CYS A 318 -8.33 16.15 10.25
N ALA A 319 -8.40 17.40 9.78
CA ALA A 319 -9.23 18.42 10.41
C ALA A 319 -10.72 18.06 10.37
N GLN A 320 -11.21 17.50 9.26
CA GLN A 320 -12.61 17.08 9.11
C GLN A 320 -13.04 16.02 10.12
N VAL A 321 -12.12 15.15 10.58
CA VAL A 321 -12.45 14.10 11.57
C VAL A 321 -13.01 14.67 12.88
N PHE A 322 -12.64 15.89 13.26
CA PHE A 322 -13.19 16.54 14.45
C PHE A 322 -14.63 17.04 14.27
N PHE A 323 -15.08 17.23 13.03
CA PHE A 323 -16.32 17.92 12.70
C PHE A 323 -17.36 17.04 11.97
N GLU A 324 -16.96 15.89 11.42
CA GLU A 324 -17.75 14.99 10.56
C GLU A 324 -17.71 13.49 10.97
#